data_AF-A0AAD4GE31-F1
#
_entry.id   AF-A0AAD4GE31-F1
#
_cell.length_a   1.000
_cell.length_b   1.000
_cell.length_c   1.000
_cell.angle_alpha   90.00
_cell.angle_beta   90.00
_cell.angle_gamma   90.00
#
_symmetry.space_group_name_H-M   'P 1'
#
loop_
_entity.id
_entity.type
_entity.pdbx_description
1 polymer ?
#
loop_
_entity_poly.entity_id
_entity_poly.type
_entity_poly.pdbx_seq_one_letter_code
_entity_poly.pdbx_strand_id
1 'polypeptide(L)'
;MAGVIVPTFSLSPSDVAHRVGDGLLNLPRLFEVYAEDDALGFELGSLVGSDGSDGMVTAMGSGEADERRQGQAHSPEAVTAAWLASLGRATVVHLTRDVFPQIKTLSGAGAAQLSADLGYLETIVRALGVEISDLERWKACVGMTDEEGRAMLASDEGSDRIGHLVARMRKWIV
;
A
#
# COMPACT_ATOMS: atom_id res chain seq x y z
N MET A 1 9.85 -5.32 45.08
CA MET A 1 10.73 -4.56 44.17
C MET A 1 9.97 -4.30 42.90
N ALA A 2 9.50 -3.07 42.70
CA ALA A 2 8.78 -2.69 41.48
C ALA A 2 9.81 -2.63 40.33
N GLY A 3 9.64 -3.48 39.32
CA GLY A 3 10.49 -3.49 38.14
C GLY A 3 10.38 -2.15 37.41
N VAL A 4 11.53 -1.56 37.09
CA VAL A 4 11.62 -0.38 36.24
C VAL A 4 11.02 -0.71 34.88
N ILE A 5 9.89 -0.10 34.55
CA ILE A 5 9.32 -0.14 33.20
C ILE A 5 10.23 0.74 32.35
N VAL A 6 11.14 0.12 31.61
CA VAL A 6 11.94 0.84 30.61
C VAL A 6 10.98 1.24 29.49
N PRO A 7 10.87 2.55 29.15
CA PRO A 7 10.10 2.97 28.00
C PRO A 7 10.71 2.30 26.76
N THR A 8 9.91 1.53 26.04
CA THR A 8 10.31 0.98 24.75
C THR A 8 10.54 2.15 23.80
N PHE A 9 11.80 2.44 23.48
CA PHE A 9 12.15 3.36 22.41
C PHE A 9 11.42 2.93 21.14
N SER A 10 10.87 3.88 20.38
CA SER A 10 10.19 3.62 19.11
C SER A 10 11.08 2.73 18.25
N LEU A 11 10.54 1.58 17.82
CA LEU A 11 11.23 0.69 16.91
C LEU A 11 11.52 1.45 15.61
N SER A 12 12.77 1.37 15.13
CA SER A 12 13.11 1.86 13.80
C SER A 12 12.56 0.91 12.73
N PRO A 13 12.22 1.40 11.53
CA PRO A 13 11.89 0.53 10.42
C PRO A 13 13.04 -0.45 10.12
N SER A 14 12.69 -1.64 9.66
CA SER A 14 13.65 -2.67 9.28
C SER A 14 14.45 -2.28 8.03
N ASP A 15 15.63 -2.90 7.86
CA ASP A 15 16.44 -2.70 6.65
C ASP A 15 15.71 -3.09 5.36
N VAL A 16 14.71 -3.98 5.45
CA VAL A 16 13.88 -4.35 4.29
C VAL A 16 12.90 -3.23 3.99
N ALA A 17 12.22 -2.69 5.01
CA ALA A 17 11.31 -1.56 4.85
C ALA A 17 12.03 -0.32 4.32
N HIS A 18 13.22 0.01 4.85
CA HIS A 18 14.07 1.08 4.33
C HIS A 18 14.42 0.86 2.86
N ARG A 19 14.85 -0.34 2.46
CA ARG A 19 15.18 -0.63 1.05
C ARG A 19 14.00 -0.46 0.11
N VAL A 20 12.81 -0.89 0.51
CA VAL A 20 11.58 -0.67 -0.28
C VAL A 20 11.26 0.82 -0.37
N GLY A 21 11.34 1.53 0.75
CA GLY A 21 11.11 2.96 0.82
C GLY A 21 12.08 3.77 -0.05
N ASP A 22 13.37 3.50 0.07
CA ASP A 22 14.41 4.12 -0.75
C ASP A 22 14.21 3.82 -2.23
N GLY A 23 13.83 2.60 -2.59
CA GLY A 23 13.48 2.23 -3.96
C GLY A 23 12.37 3.12 -4.50
N LEU A 24 11.27 3.26 -3.74
CA LEU A 24 10.12 4.10 -4.10
C LEU A 24 10.50 5.60 -4.21
N LEU A 25 11.31 6.11 -3.29
CA LEU A 25 11.73 7.52 -3.29
C LEU A 25 12.74 7.87 -4.39
N ASN A 26 13.44 6.86 -4.95
CA ASN A 26 14.36 7.06 -6.07
C ASN A 26 13.67 7.02 -7.44
N LEU A 27 12.43 6.53 -7.53
CA LEU A 27 11.67 6.46 -8.78
C LEU A 27 11.51 7.80 -9.52
N PRO A 28 11.26 8.95 -8.86
CA PRO A 28 11.12 10.22 -9.57
C PRO A 28 12.34 10.54 -10.44
N ARG A 29 13.55 10.33 -9.90
CA ARG A 29 14.82 10.54 -10.61
C ARG A 29 14.98 9.62 -11.82
N LEU A 30 14.41 8.42 -11.76
CA LEU A 30 14.44 7.49 -12.87
C LEU A 30 13.45 7.88 -13.98
N PHE A 31 12.34 8.53 -13.64
CA PHE A 31 11.30 8.93 -14.59
C PHE A 31 11.55 10.28 -15.27
N GLU A 32 12.32 11.19 -14.66
CA GLU A 32 12.68 12.49 -15.25
C GLU A 32 13.18 12.35 -16.71
N VAL A 33 14.05 11.38 -16.98
CA VAL A 33 14.64 11.16 -18.32
C VAL A 33 13.61 10.67 -19.36
N TYR A 34 12.58 9.94 -18.92
CA TYR A 34 11.58 9.33 -19.83
C TYR A 34 10.31 10.17 -19.99
N ALA A 35 10.00 11.03 -19.02
CA ALA A 35 8.89 11.97 -19.11
C ALA A 35 9.17 13.09 -20.12
N GLU A 36 10.44 13.45 -20.33
CA GLU A 36 10.84 14.46 -21.33
C GLU A 36 10.65 13.98 -22.79
N ASP A 37 10.69 12.68 -23.05
CA ASP A 37 10.56 12.09 -24.41
C ASP A 37 9.14 11.56 -24.70
N ASP A 38 8.14 11.97 -23.91
CA ASP A 38 6.73 11.56 -24.02
C ASP A 38 6.47 10.03 -24.03
N ALA A 39 7.50 9.22 -23.76
CA ALA A 39 7.47 7.76 -23.79
C ALA A 39 6.52 7.17 -22.73
N LEU A 40 6.32 7.90 -21.63
CA LEU A 40 5.44 7.53 -20.53
C LEU A 40 3.99 7.98 -20.73
N GLY A 41 3.73 8.88 -21.69
CA GLY A 41 2.40 9.45 -21.95
C GLY A 41 1.42 8.47 -22.59
N PHE A 42 1.93 7.56 -23.44
CA PHE A 42 1.11 6.61 -24.20
C PHE A 42 0.34 5.60 -23.31
N GLU A 43 0.89 5.23 -22.15
CA GLU A 43 0.35 4.15 -21.29
C GLU A 43 -0.42 4.66 -20.06
N LEU A 44 -0.73 5.97 -19.99
CA LEU A 44 -1.44 6.57 -18.84
C LEU A 44 -2.81 5.91 -18.55
N GLY A 45 -3.50 5.44 -19.60
CA GLY A 45 -4.80 4.78 -19.48
C GLY A 45 -4.77 3.39 -18.83
N SER A 46 -3.60 2.74 -18.73
CA SER A 46 -3.44 1.42 -18.12
C SER A 46 -3.00 1.49 -16.64
N LEU A 47 -2.80 2.69 -16.08
CA LEU A 47 -2.27 2.85 -14.74
C LEU A 47 -3.27 2.39 -13.67
N VAL A 48 -2.76 1.69 -12.66
CA VAL A 48 -3.54 1.22 -11.51
C VAL A 48 -4.12 2.43 -10.79
N GLY A 49 -5.44 2.47 -10.61
CA GLY A 49 -6.14 3.56 -9.90
C GLY A 49 -6.15 4.89 -10.65
N SER A 50 -5.95 4.90 -11.98
CA SER A 50 -6.46 5.99 -12.79
C SER A 50 -7.98 6.02 -12.63
N ASP A 51 -8.53 7.16 -12.20
CA ASP A 51 -9.95 7.32 -11.96
C ASP A 51 -10.68 7.34 -13.31
N GLY A 52 -10.94 6.14 -13.81
CA GLY A 52 -11.53 5.84 -15.09
C GLY A 52 -12.47 4.65 -14.92
N SER A 53 -13.55 4.87 -14.18
CA SER A 53 -14.74 4.00 -14.07
C SER A 53 -14.52 2.59 -13.51
N ASP A 54 -14.97 2.43 -12.27
CA ASP A 54 -15.55 1.18 -11.77
C ASP A 54 -16.53 0.61 -12.82
N GLY A 55 -16.28 -0.64 -13.23
CA GLY A 55 -17.16 -1.54 -14.00
C GLY A 55 -18.08 -0.97 -15.09
N MET A 56 -17.68 -1.09 -16.35
CA MET A 56 -18.62 -1.55 -17.40
C MET A 56 -17.87 -2.23 -18.55
N VAL A 57 -17.98 -3.55 -18.56
CA VAL A 57 -17.76 -4.37 -19.75
C VAL A 57 -18.93 -4.06 -20.70
N THR A 58 -18.75 -3.15 -21.65
CA THR A 58 -19.56 -3.12 -22.87
C THR A 58 -18.65 -3.23 -24.07
N ALA A 59 -18.52 -4.48 -24.52
CA ALA A 59 -18.15 -4.76 -25.89
C ALA A 59 -19.17 -4.09 -26.83
N MET A 60 -18.63 -3.54 -27.93
CA MET A 60 -19.30 -3.01 -29.12
C MET A 60 -19.67 -1.52 -29.11
N GLY A 61 -18.86 -0.73 -29.83
CA GLY A 61 -19.16 0.66 -30.16
C GLY A 61 -18.02 1.41 -30.84
N SER A 62 -17.79 1.12 -32.13
CA SER A 62 -17.33 2.05 -33.17
C SER A 62 -16.28 3.14 -32.81
N GLY A 63 -15.01 2.85 -33.08
CA GLY A 63 -14.18 3.50 -34.11
C GLY A 63 -13.90 5.02 -34.15
N GLU A 64 -14.54 5.88 -33.35
CA GLU A 64 -14.43 7.36 -33.56
C GLU A 64 -14.23 8.19 -32.28
N ALA A 65 -14.12 7.55 -31.11
CA ALA A 65 -13.89 8.23 -29.83
C ALA A 65 -12.42 8.19 -29.36
N ASP A 66 -11.58 7.38 -29.98
CA ASP A 66 -10.22 7.10 -29.52
C ASP A 66 -9.22 8.23 -29.88
N GLU A 67 -9.42 8.90 -31.01
CA GLU A 67 -8.52 9.99 -31.46
C GLU A 67 -8.66 11.30 -30.68
N ARG A 68 -9.75 11.52 -29.93
CA ARG A 68 -9.97 12.79 -29.20
C ARG A 68 -9.46 12.79 -27.76
N ARG A 69 -9.07 11.64 -27.21
CA ARG A 69 -8.43 11.55 -25.88
C ARG A 69 -6.90 11.49 -25.98
N GLN A 70 -6.34 11.09 -27.12
CA GLN A 70 -4.91 10.97 -27.36
C GLN A 70 -4.17 12.32 -27.54
N GLY A 71 -4.90 13.44 -27.59
CA GLY A 71 -4.36 14.78 -27.81
C GLY A 71 -4.24 15.68 -26.57
N GLN A 72 -4.44 15.16 -25.35
CA GLN A 72 -4.10 15.91 -24.14
C GLN A 72 -2.60 15.75 -23.88
N ALA A 73 -1.82 16.74 -24.28
CA ALA A 73 -0.43 16.86 -23.86
C ALA A 73 -0.41 16.98 -22.33
N HIS A 74 -0.21 15.86 -21.64
CA HIS A 74 0.01 15.84 -20.21
C HIS A 74 1.37 16.47 -19.94
N SER A 75 1.44 17.35 -18.94
CA SER A 75 2.76 17.88 -18.57
C SER A 75 3.66 16.73 -18.09
N PRO A 76 4.98 16.75 -18.37
CA PRO A 76 5.91 15.71 -17.94
C PRO A 76 5.81 15.40 -16.44
N GLU A 77 5.52 16.42 -15.62
CA GLU A 77 5.30 16.30 -14.18
C GLU A 77 4.01 15.54 -13.84
N ALA A 78 2.92 15.80 -14.58
CA ALA A 78 1.65 15.10 -14.41
C ALA A 78 1.78 13.62 -14.80
N VAL A 79 2.52 13.33 -15.89
CA VAL A 79 2.85 11.95 -16.29
C VAL A 79 3.65 11.26 -15.19
N THR A 80 4.73 11.90 -14.73
CA THR A 80 5.58 11.37 -13.66
C THR A 80 4.80 11.10 -12.38
N ALA A 81 3.96 12.04 -11.94
CA ALA A 81 3.12 11.88 -10.75
C ALA A 81 2.13 10.71 -10.89
N ALA A 82 1.50 10.56 -12.05
CA ALA A 82 0.58 9.46 -12.30
C ALA A 82 1.28 8.10 -12.24
N TRP A 83 2.47 7.99 -12.83
CA TRP A 83 3.30 6.78 -12.77
C TRP A 83 3.78 6.44 -11.37
N LEU A 84 4.25 7.45 -10.61
CA LEU A 84 4.66 7.26 -9.22
C LEU A 84 3.50 6.79 -8.35
N ALA A 85 2.32 7.39 -8.51
CA ALA A 85 1.14 7.00 -7.76
C ALA A 85 0.66 5.59 -8.17
N SER A 86 0.69 5.24 -9.46
CA SER A 86 0.36 3.90 -9.95
C SER A 86 1.30 2.84 -9.39
N LEU A 87 2.61 3.08 -9.43
CA LEU A 87 3.61 2.13 -8.93
C LEU A 87 3.58 2.03 -7.40
N GLY A 88 3.37 3.14 -6.69
CA GLY A 88 3.12 3.14 -5.26
C GLY A 88 1.88 2.31 -4.90
N ARG A 89 0.77 2.48 -5.63
CA ARG A 89 -0.45 1.67 -5.44
C ARG A 89 -0.21 0.19 -5.72
N ALA A 90 0.41 -0.14 -6.85
CA ALA A 90 0.72 -1.53 -7.21
C ALA A 90 1.60 -2.20 -6.15
N THR A 91 2.59 -1.48 -5.62
CA THR A 91 3.48 -1.96 -4.56
C THR A 91 2.70 -2.27 -3.29
N VAL A 92 1.86 -1.34 -2.82
CA VAL A 92 1.05 -1.55 -1.62
C VAL A 92 0.06 -2.69 -1.81
N VAL A 93 -0.61 -2.76 -2.96
CA VAL A 93 -1.54 -3.86 -3.28
C VAL A 93 -0.82 -5.20 -3.25
N HIS A 94 0.38 -5.29 -3.83
CA HIS A 94 1.19 -6.49 -3.78
C HIS A 94 1.59 -6.87 -2.35
N LEU A 95 2.01 -5.89 -1.55
CA LEU A 95 2.37 -6.12 -0.15
C LEU A 95 1.17 -6.64 0.66
N THR A 96 0.01 -6.00 0.56
CA THR A 96 -1.17 -6.32 1.39
C THR A 96 -1.90 -7.57 0.93
N ARG A 97 -1.88 -7.91 -0.37
CA ARG A 97 -2.61 -9.04 -0.93
C ARG A 97 -1.77 -10.30 -1.11
N ASP A 98 -0.48 -10.15 -1.37
CA ASP A 98 0.39 -11.28 -1.73
C ASP A 98 1.49 -11.52 -0.70
N VAL A 99 2.13 -10.47 -0.16
CA VAL A 99 3.29 -10.63 0.72
C VAL A 99 2.89 -10.87 2.18
N PHE A 100 2.15 -9.95 2.79
CA PHE A 100 1.78 -10.07 4.21
C PHE A 100 0.98 -11.34 4.53
N PRO A 101 0.02 -11.79 3.69
CA PRO A 101 -0.70 -13.04 3.95
C PRO A 101 0.18 -14.31 4.02
N GLN A 102 1.42 -14.26 3.52
CA GLN A 102 2.38 -15.38 3.60
C GLN A 102 3.05 -15.50 4.97
N ILE A 103 2.94 -14.50 5.83
CA ILE A 103 3.43 -14.58 7.20
C ILE A 103 2.65 -15.68 7.93
N LYS A 104 3.34 -16.75 8.34
CA LYS A 104 2.69 -17.91 8.99
C LYS A 104 2.36 -17.65 10.46
N THR A 105 3.26 -16.95 11.15
CA THR A 105 3.16 -16.67 12.57
C THR A 105 3.70 -15.27 12.84
N LEU A 106 2.97 -14.50 13.62
CA LEU A 106 3.36 -13.15 14.00
C LEU A 106 3.47 -13.10 15.53
N SER A 107 4.68 -12.94 16.05
CA SER A 107 4.88 -12.76 17.50
C SER A 107 4.54 -11.32 17.90
N GLY A 108 4.38 -11.04 19.19
CA GLY A 108 4.16 -9.67 19.67
C GLY A 108 5.29 -8.71 19.27
N ALA A 109 6.55 -9.14 19.38
CA ALA A 109 7.70 -8.36 18.93
C ALA A 109 7.72 -8.18 17.39
N GLY A 110 7.41 -9.24 16.63
CA GLY A 110 7.33 -9.17 15.18
C GLY A 110 6.20 -8.26 14.69
N ALA A 111 5.07 -8.25 15.40
CA ALA A 111 3.96 -7.34 15.12
C ALA A 111 4.34 -5.88 15.41
N ALA A 112 5.01 -5.61 16.53
CA ALA A 112 5.49 -4.27 16.84
C ALA A 112 6.46 -3.77 15.75
N GLN A 113 7.38 -4.62 15.29
CA GLN A 113 8.30 -4.28 14.21
C GLN A 113 7.57 -4.06 12.87
N LEU A 114 6.64 -4.96 12.51
CA LEU A 114 5.86 -4.82 11.28
C LEU A 114 5.00 -3.55 11.32
N SER A 115 4.41 -3.19 12.47
CA SER A 115 3.67 -1.93 12.62
C SER A 115 4.55 -0.69 12.38
N ALA A 116 5.79 -0.71 12.88
CA ALA A 116 6.76 0.36 12.63
C ALA A 116 7.14 0.45 11.14
N ASP A 117 7.42 -0.70 10.52
CA ASP A 117 7.72 -0.80 9.09
C ASP A 117 6.55 -0.27 8.22
N LEU A 118 5.32 -0.64 8.57
CA LEU A 118 4.11 -0.18 7.90
C LEU A 118 3.88 1.32 8.07
N GLY A 119 4.14 1.89 9.25
CA GLY A 119 4.05 3.33 9.48
C GLY A 119 5.06 4.14 8.64
N TYR A 120 6.27 3.60 8.47
CA TYR A 120 7.27 4.19 7.58
C TYR A 120 6.84 4.12 6.11
N LEU A 121 6.40 2.95 5.64
CA LEU A 121 5.92 2.79 4.26
C LEU A 121 4.70 3.67 3.97
N GLU A 122 3.77 3.79 4.92
CA GLU A 122 2.59 4.67 4.81
C GLU A 122 3.02 6.13 4.55
N THR A 123 4.04 6.61 5.26
CA THR A 123 4.56 7.97 5.07
C THR A 123 5.08 8.17 3.65
N ILE A 124 5.80 7.18 3.12
CA ILE A 124 6.39 7.24 1.78
C ILE A 124 5.32 7.21 0.70
N VAL A 125 4.38 6.26 0.76
CA VAL A 125 3.34 6.13 -0.27
C VAL A 125 2.41 7.34 -0.26
N ARG A 126 2.14 7.93 0.92
CA ARG A 126 1.42 9.20 1.04
C ARG A 126 2.16 10.35 0.37
N ALA A 127 3.49 10.40 0.50
CA ALA A 127 4.32 11.38 -0.22
C ALA A 127 4.29 11.19 -1.75
N LEU A 128 4.02 9.97 -2.23
CA LEU A 128 3.78 9.67 -3.65
C LEU A 128 2.32 9.92 -4.08
N GLY A 129 1.47 10.47 -3.22
CA GLY A 129 0.05 10.72 -3.51
C GLY A 129 -0.83 9.47 -3.50
N VAL A 130 -0.44 8.44 -2.74
CA VAL A 130 -1.15 7.16 -2.64
C VAL A 130 -1.79 6.99 -1.28
N GLU A 131 -3.11 6.77 -1.29
CA GLU A 131 -3.93 6.45 -0.11
C GLU A 131 -4.56 5.07 -0.31
N ILE A 132 -4.24 4.10 0.54
CA ILE A 132 -4.79 2.74 0.46
C ILE A 132 -5.23 2.26 1.84
N SER A 133 -6.54 2.07 1.98
CA SER A 133 -7.20 1.61 3.21
C SER A 133 -6.69 0.25 3.70
N ASP A 134 -6.33 -0.66 2.78
CA ASP A 134 -5.79 -1.97 3.16
C ASP A 134 -4.48 -1.83 3.97
N LEU A 135 -3.61 -0.89 3.63
CA LEU A 135 -2.33 -0.68 4.33
C LEU A 135 -2.56 -0.13 5.75
N GLU A 136 -3.44 0.86 5.86
CA GLU A 136 -3.86 1.43 7.14
C GLU A 136 -4.54 0.36 8.02
N ARG A 137 -5.38 -0.48 7.43
CA ARG A 137 -6.04 -1.59 8.14
C ARG A 137 -5.03 -2.63 8.61
N TRP A 138 -4.08 -3.02 7.77
CA TRP A 138 -2.97 -3.91 8.16
C TRP A 138 -2.19 -3.34 9.35
N LYS A 139 -1.80 -2.07 9.29
CA LYS A 139 -1.10 -1.38 10.38
C LYS A 139 -1.92 -1.38 11.67
N ALA A 140 -3.21 -1.05 11.58
CA ALA A 140 -4.12 -1.04 12.74
C ALA A 140 -4.25 -2.43 13.38
N CYS A 141 -4.54 -3.48 12.59
CA CYS A 141 -4.70 -4.83 13.11
C CYS A 141 -3.39 -5.40 13.68
N VAL A 142 -2.26 -5.16 13.02
CA VAL A 142 -0.94 -5.63 13.48
C VAL A 142 -0.53 -4.92 14.77
N GLY A 143 -0.87 -3.64 14.92
CA GLY A 143 -0.58 -2.83 16.10
C GLY A 143 -1.36 -3.20 17.35
N MET A 144 -2.41 -4.03 17.24
CA MET A 144 -3.21 -4.47 18.39
C MET A 144 -2.44 -5.40 19.32
N THR A 145 -2.71 -5.24 20.62
CA THR A 145 -2.40 -6.23 21.65
C THR A 145 -3.24 -7.49 21.45
N ASP A 146 -2.84 -8.58 22.11
CA ASP A 146 -3.57 -9.84 21.99
C ASP A 146 -4.99 -9.74 22.59
N GLU A 147 -5.14 -8.93 23.64
CA GLU A 147 -6.42 -8.64 24.29
C GLU A 147 -7.35 -7.84 23.36
N GLU A 148 -6.85 -6.74 22.77
CA GLU A 148 -7.60 -5.91 21.82
C GLU A 148 -8.02 -6.72 20.59
N GLY A 149 -7.12 -7.53 20.05
CA GLY A 149 -7.37 -8.38 18.90
C GLY A 149 -8.48 -9.41 19.14
N ARG A 150 -8.46 -10.08 20.31
CA ARG A 150 -9.53 -11.00 20.72
C ARG A 150 -10.86 -10.29 20.96
N ALA A 151 -10.84 -9.11 21.57
CA ALA A 151 -12.05 -8.31 21.80
C ALA A 151 -12.67 -7.82 20.48
N MET A 152 -11.83 -7.41 19.51
CA MET A 152 -12.26 -7.05 18.17
C MET A 152 -13.02 -8.21 17.51
N LEU A 153 -12.47 -9.43 17.54
CA LEU A 153 -13.14 -10.62 16.97
C LEU A 153 -14.47 -10.96 17.64
N ALA A 154 -14.58 -10.73 18.95
CA ALA A 154 -15.81 -10.98 19.70
C ALA A 154 -16.92 -9.95 19.39
N SER A 155 -16.53 -8.78 18.86
CA SER A 155 -17.43 -7.66 18.56
C SER A 155 -17.77 -7.55 17.07
N ASP A 156 -17.07 -8.27 16.19
CA ASP A 156 -17.14 -8.09 14.75
C ASP A 156 -18.24 -8.95 14.11
N GLU A 157 -19.26 -8.30 13.55
CA GLU A 157 -20.26 -8.87 12.64
C GLU A 157 -19.64 -9.04 11.24
N GLY A 158 -18.66 -9.95 11.15
CA GLY A 158 -18.19 -10.64 9.94
C GLY A 158 -18.08 -9.84 8.64
N SER A 159 -16.92 -9.21 8.38
CA SER A 159 -16.31 -9.16 7.03
C SER A 159 -14.86 -8.62 7.01
N ASP A 160 -14.15 -8.44 8.13
CA ASP A 160 -12.78 -7.93 8.05
C ASP A 160 -11.76 -9.03 7.71
N ARG A 161 -11.51 -9.23 6.41
CA ARG A 161 -10.52 -10.18 5.90
C ARG A 161 -9.12 -9.96 6.51
N ILE A 162 -8.69 -8.71 6.64
CA ILE A 162 -7.34 -8.37 7.13
C ILE A 162 -7.25 -8.73 8.62
N GLY A 163 -8.26 -8.35 9.41
CA GLY A 163 -8.37 -8.73 10.81
C GLY A 163 -8.32 -10.25 11.01
N HIS A 164 -9.04 -11.03 10.20
CA HIS A 164 -9.01 -12.49 10.26
C HIS A 164 -7.62 -13.07 9.92
N LEU A 165 -6.92 -12.51 8.92
CA LEU A 165 -5.57 -12.94 8.57
C LEU A 165 -4.60 -12.69 9.73
N VAL A 166 -4.61 -11.49 10.31
CA VAL A 166 -3.76 -11.13 11.45
C VAL A 166 -4.09 -11.98 12.67
N ALA A 167 -5.38 -12.18 12.96
CA ALA A 167 -5.84 -13.02 14.05
C ALA A 167 -5.35 -14.47 13.95
N ARG A 168 -5.36 -15.04 12.73
CA ARG A 168 -4.77 -16.36 12.48
C ARG A 168 -3.26 -16.37 12.73
N MET A 169 -2.53 -15.36 12.26
CA MET A 169 -1.08 -15.24 12.45
C MET A 169 -0.70 -15.08 13.93
N ARG A 170 -1.53 -14.37 14.69
CA ARG A 170 -1.38 -14.09 16.12
C ARG A 170 -1.98 -15.17 17.03
N LYS A 171 -2.67 -16.17 16.46
CA LYS A 171 -3.37 -17.25 17.18
C LYS A 171 -4.44 -16.75 18.15
N TRP A 172 -5.18 -15.72 17.76
CA TRP A 172 -6.34 -15.23 18.53
C TRP A 172 -7.59 -16.05 18.29
N ILE A 173 -7.63 -16.76 17.15
CA ILE A 173 -8.67 -17.72 16.79
C ILE A 173 -8.04 -19.10 16.96
N VAL A 174 -8.71 -19.97 17.73
CA VAL A 174 -8.31 -21.37 17.96
C VAL A 174 -9.05 -22.26 16.98
#